data_AF-A0AAW4IE47-F1
#
_entry.id   AF-A0AAW4IE47-F1
#
_cell.length_a   1.000
_cell.length_b   1.000
_cell.length_c   1.000
_cell.angle_alpha   90.00
_cell.angle_beta   90.00
_cell.angle_gamma   90.00
#
_symmetry.space_group_name_H-M   'P 1'
#
loop_
_entity.id
_entity.type
_entity.pdbx_description
1 polymer ?
#
loop_
_entity_poly.entity_id
_entity_poly.type
_entity_poly.pdbx_seq_one_letter_code
_entity_poly.pdbx_strand_id
1 'polypeptide(L)'
;MKRTLSLIAASTLVALSFNSIAGGNHGGGHDGGGAHGHGSAESAIGQPGKAAKVTRTINVDMADTMRFTPAAISVKQGETVKFVIKNSGQVKHEFSMGTDAELKEHYETMKKFPD
;
A
#
# COMPACT_ATOMS: atom_id res chain seq x y z
N MET A 1 17.25 -8.42 60.18
CA MET A 1 16.70 -7.41 61.10
C MET A 1 17.35 -6.06 60.81
N LYS A 2 16.52 -5.06 60.44
CA LYS A 2 16.57 -3.59 60.68
C LYS A 2 17.98 -2.97 60.86
N ARG A 3 18.36 -1.90 60.15
CA ARG A 3 17.92 -0.47 60.28
C ARG A 3 18.48 0.29 59.05
N THR A 4 17.76 0.95 58.14
CA THR A 4 16.90 2.16 58.16
C THR A 4 17.60 3.51 58.43
N LEU A 5 17.24 4.48 57.56
CA LEU A 5 17.36 5.96 57.56
C LEU A 5 18.53 6.54 56.74
N SER A 6 18.40 7.63 55.96
CA SER A 6 17.30 8.35 55.27
C SER A 6 17.85 9.72 54.81
N LEU A 7 17.38 10.21 53.65
CA LEU A 7 17.35 11.62 53.19
C LEU A 7 18.71 12.21 52.77
N ILE A 8 18.87 12.94 51.65
CA ILE A 8 18.24 14.24 51.34
C ILE A 8 18.19 14.50 49.82
N ALA A 9 17.02 14.96 49.39
CA ALA A 9 16.66 15.80 48.24
C ALA A 9 17.75 16.35 47.30
N ALA A 10 17.52 16.19 45.99
CA ALA A 10 17.91 17.18 44.99
C ALA A 10 16.84 17.25 43.87
N SER A 11 16.01 18.28 43.95
CA SER A 11 15.06 18.72 42.93
C SER A 11 15.78 19.03 41.61
N THR A 12 15.35 18.47 40.48
CA THR A 12 15.69 19.01 39.16
C THR A 12 14.60 18.73 38.12
N LEU A 13 13.97 19.84 37.71
CA LEU A 13 13.32 20.15 36.44
C LEU A 13 12.28 19.18 35.84
N VAL A 14 11.04 19.63 35.94
CA VAL A 14 9.92 19.39 35.03
C VAL A 14 10.35 19.58 33.57
N ALA A 15 10.21 18.54 32.75
CA ALA A 15 10.06 18.67 31.30
C ALA A 15 8.70 18.07 30.93
N LEU A 16 7.66 18.90 31.03
CA LEU A 16 6.38 18.63 30.36
C LEU A 16 6.64 18.77 28.87
N SER A 17 6.80 17.65 28.17
CA SER A 17 6.77 17.62 26.72
C SER A 17 5.38 18.06 26.28
N PHE A 18 5.25 19.33 25.88
CA PHE A 18 4.06 19.82 25.19
C PHE A 18 3.92 19.03 23.89
N ASN A 19 2.90 18.18 23.80
CA ASN A 19 2.45 17.67 22.51
C ASN A 19 1.87 18.86 21.74
N SER A 20 2.61 19.35 20.76
CA SER A 20 2.13 20.31 19.78
C SER A 20 0.99 19.65 18.97
N ILE A 21 -0.25 20.01 19.29
CA ILE A 21 -1.39 19.75 18.41
C ILE A 21 -1.27 20.73 17.24
N ALA A 22 -0.70 20.26 16.13
CA ALA A 22 -0.86 20.92 14.85
C ALA A 22 -2.24 20.54 14.30
N GLY A 23 -3.26 21.34 14.65
CA GLY A 23 -4.58 21.28 14.04
C GLY A 23 -4.52 21.77 12.60
N GLY A 24 -4.17 20.88 11.67
CA GLY A 24 -4.29 21.10 10.23
C GLY A 24 -5.72 20.82 9.78
N ASN A 25 -6.56 21.85 9.73
CA ASN A 25 -7.83 21.80 9.01
C ASN A 25 -7.54 21.84 7.50
N HIS A 26 -7.49 20.67 6.85
CA HIS A 26 -7.54 20.61 5.39
C HIS A 26 -9.00 20.51 4.93
N GLY A 27 -9.67 21.66 4.94
CA GLY A 27 -10.75 21.92 4.02
C GLY A 27 -10.15 22.08 2.62
N GLY A 28 -10.41 21.10 1.76
CA GLY A 28 -9.96 21.10 0.37
C GLY A 28 -10.65 19.97 -0.37
N GLY A 29 -11.78 20.30 -0.99
CA GLY A 29 -12.47 19.39 -1.89
C GLY A 29 -11.59 19.04 -3.08
N HIS A 30 -11.59 17.75 -3.41
CA HIS A 30 -11.42 17.28 -4.78
C HIS A 30 -12.24 15.99 -4.91
N ASP A 31 -13.50 16.17 -5.32
CA ASP A 31 -14.28 15.15 -6.01
C ASP A 31 -13.65 14.95 -7.39
N GLY A 32 -12.66 14.07 -7.48
CA GLY A 32 -11.96 13.72 -8.70
C GLY A 32 -11.39 12.32 -8.56
N GLY A 33 -12.09 11.33 -9.11
CA GLY A 33 -11.87 9.91 -8.90
C GLY A 33 -10.44 9.44 -9.20
N GLY A 34 -9.72 9.16 -8.12
CA GLY A 34 -8.53 8.33 -8.09
C GLY A 34 -8.56 7.57 -6.77
N ALA A 35 -9.14 6.38 -6.76
CA ALA A 35 -9.31 5.58 -5.56
C ALA A 35 -7.97 4.99 -5.08
N HIS A 36 -7.12 5.84 -4.52
CA HIS A 36 -6.10 5.45 -3.55
C HIS A 36 -6.63 5.73 -2.14
N GLY A 37 -7.76 5.10 -1.81
CA GLY A 37 -8.43 5.24 -0.53
C GLY A 37 -8.54 3.89 0.16
N HIS A 38 -7.82 3.73 1.27
CA HIS A 38 -7.99 2.63 2.21
C HIS A 38 -9.38 2.72 2.87
N GLY A 39 -10.41 2.19 2.22
CA GLY A 39 -11.78 2.26 2.72
C GLY A 39 -12.77 1.46 1.90
N SER A 40 -12.92 0.18 2.26
CA SER A 40 -14.11 -0.69 2.15
C SER A 40 -15.10 -0.56 0.97
N ALA A 41 -14.68 -0.12 -0.21
CA ALA A 41 -15.40 -0.42 -1.45
C ALA A 41 -15.02 -1.85 -1.86
N GLU A 42 -16.00 -2.77 -1.91
CA GLU A 42 -15.77 -4.07 -2.54
C GLU A 42 -15.40 -3.83 -4.01
N SER A 43 -14.14 -4.07 -4.36
CA SER A 43 -13.69 -4.05 -5.74
C SER A 43 -14.04 -5.37 -6.41
N ALA A 44 -14.37 -5.33 -7.70
CA ALA A 44 -14.68 -6.51 -8.50
C ALA A 44 -13.52 -7.53 -8.56
N ILE A 45 -12.29 -7.11 -8.26
CA ILE A 45 -11.09 -7.97 -8.25
C ILE A 45 -10.67 -8.40 -6.84
N GLY A 46 -11.50 -8.16 -5.82
CA GLY A 46 -11.23 -8.52 -4.42
C GLY A 46 -10.75 -7.34 -3.58
N GLN A 47 -9.92 -7.61 -2.58
CA GLN A 47 -9.46 -6.60 -1.64
C GLN A 47 -8.01 -6.83 -1.23
N PRO A 48 -7.30 -5.80 -0.71
CA PRO A 48 -5.96 -5.97 -0.16
C PRO A 48 -5.92 -7.07 0.91
N GLY A 49 -4.99 -8.01 0.72
CA GLY A 49 -4.78 -9.14 1.62
C GLY A 49 -4.02 -8.79 2.90
N LYS A 50 -4.16 -9.62 3.94
CA LYS A 50 -3.30 -9.54 5.14
C LYS A 50 -2.08 -10.42 4.95
N ALA A 51 -0.87 -9.91 5.20
CA ALA A 51 0.38 -10.67 5.03
C ALA A 51 0.40 -12.01 5.80
N ALA A 52 -0.15 -12.03 7.02
CA ALA A 52 -0.26 -13.24 7.84
C ALA A 52 -1.23 -14.30 7.28
N LYS A 53 -2.05 -13.95 6.27
CA LYS A 53 -3.01 -14.85 5.62
C LYS A 53 -2.55 -15.32 4.25
N VAL A 54 -1.35 -14.95 3.80
CA VAL A 54 -0.83 -15.35 2.49
C VAL A 54 -0.73 -16.87 2.41
N THR A 55 -1.40 -17.45 1.42
CA THR A 55 -1.40 -18.91 1.18
C THR A 55 -0.46 -19.29 0.04
N ARG A 56 -0.15 -18.34 -0.86
CA ARG A 56 0.68 -18.56 -2.05
C ARG A 56 1.37 -17.28 -2.48
N THR A 57 2.60 -17.43 -2.96
CA THR A 57 3.33 -16.35 -3.64
C THR A 57 3.40 -16.63 -5.14
N ILE A 58 3.18 -15.60 -5.96
CA ILE A 58 3.32 -15.66 -7.41
C ILE A 58 4.35 -14.63 -7.84
N ASN A 59 5.40 -15.10 -8.50
CA ASN A 59 6.37 -14.21 -9.14
C ASN A 59 5.86 -13.86 -10.53
N VAL A 60 5.87 -12.56 -10.85
CA VAL A 60 5.50 -12.03 -12.16
C VAL A 60 6.70 -11.25 -12.69
N ASP A 61 7.20 -11.67 -13.84
CA ASP A 61 8.30 -11.00 -14.54
C ASP A 61 7.77 -10.15 -15.70
N MET A 62 8.32 -8.95 -15.83
CA MET A 62 8.06 -8.00 -16.91
C MET A 62 9.35 -7.82 -17.70
N ALA A 63 9.34 -8.23 -18.96
CA ALA A 63 10.47 -8.07 -19.87
C ALA A 63 10.14 -7.06 -20.98
N ASP A 64 11.16 -6.58 -21.67
CA ASP A 64 11.02 -5.60 -22.77
C ASP A 64 10.26 -6.14 -23.99
N THR A 65 9.89 -7.42 -23.98
CA THR A 65 8.92 -8.00 -24.93
C THR A 65 7.48 -7.52 -24.69
N MET A 66 7.24 -6.65 -23.69
CA MET A 66 5.92 -6.11 -23.31
C MET A 66 4.91 -7.22 -22.98
N ARG A 67 5.38 -8.24 -22.23
CA ARG A 67 4.56 -9.37 -21.77
C ARG A 67 4.88 -9.71 -20.32
N PHE A 68 3.84 -10.08 -19.58
CA PHE A 68 3.97 -10.68 -18.25
C PHE A 68 4.29 -12.17 -18.36
N THR A 69 5.19 -12.65 -17.49
CA THR A 69 5.43 -14.08 -17.29
C THR A 69 5.14 -14.44 -15.83
N PRO A 70 4.18 -15.33 -15.54
CA PRO A 70 3.33 -16.06 -16.48
C PRO A 70 2.27 -15.17 -17.16
N ALA A 71 1.81 -15.59 -18.34
CA ALA A 71 0.79 -14.86 -19.10
C ALA A 71 -0.64 -15.05 -18.57
N ALA A 72 -0.88 -16.07 -17.75
CA ALA A 72 -2.16 -16.36 -17.15
C ALA A 72 -1.97 -16.85 -15.72
N ILE A 73 -2.84 -16.39 -14.81
CA ILE A 73 -2.83 -16.74 -13.41
C ILE A 73 -4.24 -17.11 -12.99
N SER A 74 -4.42 -18.32 -12.46
CA SER A 74 -5.67 -18.73 -11.83
C SER A 74 -5.52 -18.68 -10.30
N VAL A 75 -6.54 -18.11 -9.66
CA VAL A 75 -6.66 -17.98 -8.20
C VAL A 75 -8.03 -18.51 -7.75
N LYS A 76 -8.12 -18.91 -6.49
CA LYS A 76 -9.39 -19.35 -5.90
C LYS A 76 -10.05 -18.23 -5.10
N GLN A 77 -11.37 -18.23 -5.03
CA GLN A 77 -12.10 -17.30 -4.16
C GLN A 77 -11.65 -17.48 -2.70
N GLY A 78 -11.39 -16.37 -2.03
CA GLY A 78 -10.90 -16.34 -0.64
C GLY A 78 -9.39 -16.57 -0.48
N GLU A 79 -8.66 -16.83 -1.57
CA GLU A 79 -7.19 -16.93 -1.53
C GLU A 79 -6.56 -15.56 -1.25
N THR A 80 -5.57 -15.50 -0.35
CA THR A 80 -4.71 -14.32 -0.22
C THR A 80 -3.38 -14.61 -0.91
N VAL A 81 -3.18 -13.98 -2.05
CA VAL A 81 -1.99 -14.16 -2.88
C VAL A 81 -1.03 -13.00 -2.68
N LYS A 82 0.25 -13.31 -2.50
CA LYS A 82 1.32 -12.33 -2.59
C LYS A 82 1.88 -12.31 -4.01
N PHE A 83 1.76 -11.19 -4.70
CA PHE A 83 2.46 -10.99 -5.97
C PHE A 83 3.85 -10.39 -5.71
N VAL A 84 4.87 -10.96 -6.34
CA VAL A 84 6.23 -10.41 -6.38
C VAL A 84 6.50 -10.02 -7.81
N ILE A 85 6.54 -8.71 -8.06
CA ILE A 85 6.72 -8.15 -9.40
C ILE A 85 8.20 -7.88 -9.62
N LYS A 86 8.75 -8.39 -10.73
CA LYS A 86 10.12 -8.14 -11.16
C LYS A 86 10.09 -7.49 -12.55
N ASN A 87 10.86 -6.42 -12.71
CA ASN A 87 11.23 -5.90 -14.03
C ASN A 87 12.59 -6.47 -14.40
N SER A 88 12.66 -7.36 -15.39
CA SER A 88 13.90 -7.92 -15.94
C SER A 88 14.40 -7.18 -17.18
N GLY A 89 13.59 -6.24 -17.70
CA GLY A 89 13.93 -5.38 -18.83
C GLY A 89 14.65 -4.10 -18.46
N GLN A 90 15.00 -3.33 -19.48
CA GLN A 90 15.60 -2.01 -19.37
C GLN A 90 14.57 -0.88 -19.42
N VAL A 91 13.38 -1.15 -19.97
CA VAL A 91 12.28 -0.18 -20.03
C VAL A 91 11.54 -0.17 -18.69
N LYS A 92 11.00 1.00 -18.29
CA LYS A 92 10.11 1.08 -17.13
C LYS A 92 8.78 0.42 -17.47
N HIS A 93 8.40 -0.58 -16.68
CA HIS A 93 7.11 -1.25 -16.79
C HIS A 93 6.22 -0.92 -15.60
N GLU A 94 4.92 -0.96 -15.80
CA GLU A 94 3.89 -0.80 -14.77
C GLU A 94 3.07 -2.10 -14.66
N PHE A 95 2.75 -2.47 -13.43
CA PHE A 95 1.84 -3.58 -13.12
C PHE A 95 0.56 -3.02 -12.52
N SER A 96 -0.53 -3.09 -13.28
CA SER A 96 -1.86 -2.67 -12.86
C SER A 96 -2.81 -3.88 -12.82
N MET A 97 -3.71 -3.89 -11.84
CA MET A 97 -4.72 -4.93 -11.68
C MET A 97 -6.09 -4.27 -11.64
N GLY A 98 -7.01 -4.76 -12.47
CA GLY A 98 -8.38 -4.29 -12.59
C GLY A 98 -9.19 -5.28 -13.41
N THR A 99 -10.47 -4.97 -13.58
CA THR A 99 -11.33 -5.66 -14.54
C THR A 99 -10.88 -5.37 -15.98
N ASP A 100 -11.30 -6.19 -16.93
CA ASP A 100 -11.01 -5.98 -18.35
C ASP A 100 -11.47 -4.60 -18.86
N ALA A 101 -12.55 -4.06 -18.30
CA ALA A 101 -13.06 -2.74 -18.67
C ALA A 101 -12.14 -1.62 -18.17
N GLU A 102 -11.77 -1.65 -16.88
CA GLU A 102 -10.88 -0.67 -16.25
C GLU A 102 -9.50 -0.67 -16.92
N LEU A 103 -8.95 -1.86 -17.23
CA LEU A 103 -7.65 -1.96 -17.89
C LEU A 103 -7.67 -1.45 -19.34
N LYS A 104 -8.78 -1.64 -20.07
CA LYS A 104 -8.96 -1.04 -21.41
C LYS A 104 -9.04 0.47 -21.34
N GLU A 105 -9.78 1.01 -20.38
CA GLU A 105 -9.89 2.46 -20.18
C GLU A 105 -8.54 3.07 -19.81
N HIS A 106 -7.80 2.43 -18.90
CA HIS A 106 -6.45 2.81 -18.53
C HIS A 106 -5.53 2.84 -19.77
N TYR A 107 -5.59 1.80 -20.61
CA TYR A 107 -4.82 1.74 -21.85
C TYR A 107 -5.17 2.86 -22.84
N GLU A 108 -6.45 3.17 -23.03
CA GLU A 108 -6.87 4.29 -23.88
C GLU A 108 -6.46 5.65 -23.31
N THR A 109 -6.43 5.79 -21.99
CA THR A 109 -5.90 6.99 -21.33
C THR A 109 -4.42 7.15 -21.62
N MET A 110 -3.64 6.08 -21.51
CA MET A 110 -2.20 6.12 -21.82
C MET A 110 -1.90 6.43 -23.28
N LYS A 111 -2.76 6.01 -24.21
CA LYS A 111 -2.64 6.42 -25.63
C LYS A 111 -2.89 7.90 -25.85
N LYS A 112 -3.85 8.49 -25.12
CA LYS A 112 -4.24 9.90 -25.27
C LYS A 112 -3.20 10.82 -24.66
N PHE A 113 -2.56 10.39 -23.56
CA PHE A 113 -1.55 11.13 -22.84
C PHE A 113 -0.27 10.28 -22.70
N PRO A 114 0.48 10.09 -23.80
CA PRO A 114 1.79 9.47 -23.72
C PRO A 114 2.75 10.45 -23.05
N ASP A 115 3.56 9.95 -22.10
CA ASP A 115 4.67 10.70 -21.49
C ASP A 115 5.76 11.06 -22.51
#